data_AF-A0A9D5Q9F6-F1
#
_entry.id   AF-A0A9D5Q9F6-F1
#
_cell.length_a   1.000
_cell.length_b   1.000
_cell.length_c   1.000
_cell.angle_alpha   90.00
_cell.angle_beta   90.00
_cell.angle_gamma   90.00
#
_symmetry.space_group_name_H-M   'P 1'
#
loop_
_entity.id
_entity.type
_entity.pdbx_description
1 polymer ?
#
loop_
_entity_poly.entity_id
_entity_poly.type
_entity_poly.pdbx_seq_one_letter_code
_entity_poly.pdbx_strand_id
1 'polypeptide(L)'
;IDNPDVSHLEQRILRCTRHVSGKHGAMIIEGTGHAGVGSCFGLSNAKVAKLIGAKVVIVGSGGIGKPIDEIALNMALFERRGVEVIGIVLNKVIPRKFDEVKHYVQKGATIIGTSLLGATPHVPALTFYRMEQIAEEFGYDVVVGKEYLHNPIRHTVVLAMRPEHGVKYIRENTLVIVPCDRTDNIRIAVSTLKNYSNSNGGIILTGCATVDRKMRTLLRGSDIPVLVSPEDTFKVSSRMVHLEFKIRASDREKIDRLRKLVGEHVDVDELVNRLQ
;
A
#
# COMPACT_ATOMS: atom_id res chain seq x y z
N ILE A 1 -10.58 22.04 13.53
CA ILE A 1 -10.27 23.47 13.33
C ILE A 1 -11.21 24.31 14.15
N ASP A 2 -12.53 24.14 13.97
CA ASP A 2 -13.55 24.93 14.71
C ASP A 2 -13.61 24.63 16.21
N ASN A 3 -13.15 23.45 16.63
CA ASN A 3 -12.91 23.11 18.04
C ASN A 3 -11.57 22.37 18.17
N PRO A 4 -10.46 23.04 18.52
CA PRO A 4 -9.14 22.43 18.59
C PRO A 4 -8.83 21.74 19.93
N ASP A 5 -9.82 21.56 20.82
CA ASP A 5 -9.60 20.81 22.05
C ASP A 5 -9.41 19.31 21.76
N VAL A 6 -8.18 18.85 21.96
CA VAL A 6 -7.77 17.46 21.77
C VAL A 6 -7.52 16.73 23.08
N SER A 7 -7.81 17.34 24.24
CA SER A 7 -7.49 16.79 25.56
C SER A 7 -8.08 15.39 25.76
N HIS A 8 -9.31 15.17 25.30
CA HIS A 8 -9.94 13.86 25.34
C HIS A 8 -9.21 12.82 24.47
N LEU A 9 -8.70 13.22 23.29
CA LEU A 9 -7.92 12.32 22.42
C LEU A 9 -6.56 12.00 23.03
N GLU A 10 -5.88 12.99 23.61
CA GLU A 10 -4.61 12.81 24.31
C GLU A 10 -4.76 11.83 25.48
N GLN A 11 -5.81 12.00 26.30
CA GLN A 11 -6.12 11.07 27.39
C GLN A 11 -6.40 9.65 26.89
N ARG A 12 -7.10 9.50 25.76
CA ARG A 12 -7.34 8.20 25.13
C ARG A 12 -6.05 7.56 24.65
N ILE A 13 -5.18 8.31 23.97
CA ILE A 13 -3.87 7.82 23.51
C ILE A 13 -3.04 7.35 24.70
N LEU A 14 -2.93 8.15 25.76
CA LEU A 14 -2.20 7.77 26.98
C LEU A 14 -2.78 6.53 27.66
N ARG A 15 -4.11 6.39 27.68
CA ARG A 15 -4.79 5.21 28.25
C ARG A 15 -4.49 3.95 27.44
N CYS A 16 -4.63 4.01 26.11
CA CYS A 16 -4.34 2.90 25.21
C CYS A 16 -2.87 2.49 25.28
N THR A 17 -1.97 3.49 25.28
CA THR A 17 -0.52 3.25 25.37
C THR A 17 -0.17 2.52 26.66
N ARG A 18 -0.64 3.02 27.83
CA ARG A 18 -0.42 2.35 29.13
C ARG A 18 -1.00 0.94 29.19
N HIS A 19 -2.17 0.73 28.59
CA HIS A 19 -2.79 -0.60 28.58
C HIS A 19 -1.95 -1.63 27.81
N VAL A 20 -1.38 -1.22 26.67
CA VAL A 20 -0.59 -2.12 25.83
C VAL A 20 0.83 -2.28 26.38
N SER A 21 1.47 -1.21 26.85
CA SER A 21 2.82 -1.26 27.41
C SER A 21 2.89 -2.06 28.72
N GLY A 22 1.82 -2.09 29.53
CA GLY A 22 1.76 -2.92 30.72
C GLY A 22 1.71 -4.43 30.46
N LYS A 23 1.50 -4.84 29.19
CA LYS A 23 1.36 -6.25 28.79
C LYS A 23 2.50 -6.75 27.89
N HIS A 24 3.32 -5.86 27.35
CA HIS A 24 4.32 -6.18 26.34
C HIS A 24 5.64 -5.46 26.65
N GLY A 25 6.77 -6.14 26.43
CA GLY A 25 8.10 -5.56 26.66
C GLY A 25 8.53 -4.49 25.63
N ALA A 26 7.81 -4.37 24.51
CA ALA A 26 8.05 -3.36 23.49
C ALA A 26 6.75 -2.99 22.77
N MET A 27 6.70 -1.79 22.19
CA MET A 27 5.57 -1.30 21.41
C MET A 27 6.09 -0.66 20.12
N ILE A 28 5.52 -1.06 18.98
CA ILE A 28 5.75 -0.41 17.69
C ILE A 28 4.50 0.40 17.36
N ILE A 29 4.70 1.68 17.03
CA ILE A 29 3.61 2.63 16.76
C ILE A 29 3.80 3.16 15.35
N GLU A 30 2.84 2.87 14.47
CA GLU A 30 2.81 3.41 13.12
C GLU A 30 2.17 4.81 13.15
N GLY A 31 2.94 5.83 12.76
CA GLY A 31 2.42 7.17 12.53
C GLY A 31 1.68 7.28 11.20
N THR A 32 0.85 8.30 11.04
CA THR A 32 0.13 8.52 9.78
C THR A 32 0.87 9.51 8.89
N GLY A 33 1.44 9.08 7.77
CA GLY A 33 2.12 9.98 6.83
C GLY A 33 3.36 10.65 7.43
N HIS A 34 3.44 11.98 7.34
CA HIS A 34 4.61 12.77 7.77
C HIS A 34 4.45 13.30 9.22
N ALA A 35 5.52 13.82 9.83
CA ALA A 35 5.58 14.29 11.22
C ALA A 35 4.50 15.33 11.61
N GLY A 36 3.99 16.07 10.62
CA GLY A 36 3.02 17.14 10.77
C GLY A 36 1.56 16.73 10.58
N VAL A 37 1.26 15.51 10.13
CA VAL A 37 -0.13 15.04 10.00
C VAL A 37 -0.82 15.14 11.36
N GLY A 38 -2.02 15.75 11.37
CA GLY A 38 -2.78 16.08 12.59
C GLY A 38 -2.58 17.51 13.11
N SER A 39 -1.65 18.30 12.53
CA SER A 39 -1.41 19.69 12.95
C SER A 39 -2.62 20.60 12.78
N CYS A 40 -3.49 20.33 11.80
CA CYS A 40 -4.71 21.12 11.56
C CYS A 40 -5.73 21.08 12.72
N PHE A 41 -5.60 20.12 13.63
CA PHE A 41 -6.37 20.07 14.88
C PHE A 41 -5.46 19.97 16.12
N GLY A 42 -4.18 20.33 16.01
CA GLY A 42 -3.30 20.48 17.17
C GLY A 42 -2.75 19.19 17.78
N LEU A 43 -2.84 18.05 17.08
CA LEU A 43 -2.36 16.74 17.54
C LEU A 43 -1.52 16.05 16.46
N SER A 44 -0.37 16.65 16.13
CA SER A 44 0.52 16.10 15.11
C SER A 44 1.22 14.82 15.55
N ASN A 45 1.70 14.00 14.61
CA ASN A 45 2.54 12.83 14.93
C ASN A 45 3.71 13.19 15.87
N ALA A 46 4.39 14.32 15.65
CA ALA A 46 5.44 14.80 16.54
C ALA A 46 4.95 15.11 17.96
N LYS A 47 3.74 15.67 18.11
CA LYS A 47 3.13 15.89 19.43
C LYS A 47 2.75 14.58 20.10
N VAL A 48 2.18 13.64 19.35
CA VAL A 48 1.82 12.31 19.87
C VAL A 48 3.05 11.53 20.33
N ALA A 49 4.13 11.52 19.53
CA ALA A 49 5.39 10.90 19.92
C ALA A 49 5.95 11.50 21.22
N LYS A 50 5.90 12.84 21.36
CA LYS A 50 6.29 13.51 22.61
C LYS A 50 5.41 13.11 23.79
N LEU A 51 4.09 13.09 23.58
CA LEU A 51 3.09 12.78 24.61
C LEU A 51 3.31 11.39 25.24
N ILE A 52 3.71 10.42 24.43
CA ILE A 52 3.92 9.03 24.87
C ILE A 52 5.40 8.68 25.12
N GLY A 53 6.31 9.64 24.96
CA GLY A 53 7.75 9.42 25.14
C GLY A 53 8.36 8.45 24.13
N ALA A 54 7.83 8.37 22.92
CA ALA A 54 8.34 7.48 21.87
C ALA A 54 9.56 8.09 21.18
N LYS A 55 10.56 7.25 20.91
CA LYS A 55 11.62 7.52 19.92
C LYS A 55 11.07 7.24 18.50
N VAL A 56 11.63 7.90 17.49
CA VAL A 56 11.12 7.86 16.11
C VAL A 56 12.16 7.32 15.14
N VAL A 57 11.74 6.42 14.25
CA VAL A 57 12.45 6.07 13.02
C VAL A 57 11.67 6.65 11.85
N ILE A 58 12.33 7.41 10.96
CA ILE A 58 11.69 7.96 9.77
C ILE A 58 11.87 7.00 8.60
N VAL A 59 10.76 6.61 7.96
CA VAL A 59 10.80 5.79 6.75
C VAL A 59 10.65 6.68 5.51
N GLY A 60 11.73 6.84 4.76
CA GLY A 60 11.77 7.62 3.52
C GLY A 60 11.49 6.78 2.27
N SER A 61 11.09 7.43 1.18
CA SER A 61 10.98 6.78 -0.12
C SER A 61 12.35 6.57 -0.78
N GLY A 62 12.44 5.65 -1.74
CA GLY A 62 13.67 5.43 -2.49
C GLY A 62 14.03 6.62 -3.39
N GLY A 63 15.30 7.01 -3.40
CA GLY A 63 15.82 8.15 -4.15
C GLY A 63 16.90 8.88 -3.36
N ILE A 64 17.41 9.99 -3.91
CA ILE A 64 18.47 10.78 -3.26
C ILE A 64 17.91 12.13 -2.79
N GLY A 65 17.69 13.09 -3.70
CA GLY A 65 17.29 14.47 -3.34
C GLY A 65 15.99 14.55 -2.52
N LYS A 66 14.85 14.28 -3.16
CA LYS A 66 13.53 14.39 -2.52
C LYS A 66 13.44 13.65 -1.16
N PRO A 67 13.90 12.39 -1.02
CA PRO A 67 13.87 11.71 0.28
C PRO A 67 14.69 12.42 1.36
N ILE A 68 15.90 12.90 1.06
CA ILE A 68 16.72 13.63 2.03
C ILE A 68 16.01 14.92 2.48
N ASP A 69 15.45 15.68 1.53
CA ASP A 69 14.72 16.92 1.83
C ASP A 69 13.49 16.66 2.71
N GLU A 70 12.69 15.63 2.37
CA GLU A 70 11.51 15.24 3.14
C GLU A 70 11.89 14.78 4.55
N ILE A 71 12.97 14.00 4.69
CA ILE A 71 13.47 13.55 5.99
C ILE A 71 13.89 14.74 6.85
N ALA A 72 14.69 15.67 6.30
CA ALA A 72 15.15 16.85 7.02
C ALA A 72 13.97 17.72 7.52
N LEU A 73 12.96 17.92 6.67
CA LEU A 73 11.73 18.65 7.04
C LEU A 73 10.98 17.96 8.18
N ASN A 74 10.90 16.63 8.18
CA ASN A 74 10.24 15.87 9.23
C ASN A 74 11.02 15.89 10.55
N MET A 75 12.35 15.73 10.48
CA MET A 75 13.24 15.81 11.63
C MET A 75 13.08 17.13 12.37
N ALA A 76 13.06 18.26 11.64
CA ALA A 76 12.93 19.59 12.24
C ALA A 76 11.69 19.73 13.15
N LEU A 77 10.56 19.08 12.80
CA LEU A 77 9.36 19.12 13.62
C LEU A 77 9.45 18.21 14.86
N PHE A 78 10.06 17.03 14.74
CA PHE A 78 10.32 16.15 15.89
C PHE A 78 11.29 16.81 16.87
N GLU A 79 12.39 17.37 16.36
CA GLU A 79 13.38 18.11 17.15
C GLU A 79 12.76 19.31 17.87
N ARG A 80 11.95 20.11 17.18
CA ARG A 80 11.21 21.23 17.79
C ARG A 80 10.31 20.78 18.95
N ARG A 81 9.82 19.54 18.94
CA ARG A 81 9.00 18.95 20.02
C ARG A 81 9.84 18.23 21.07
N GLY A 82 11.16 18.18 20.90
CA GLY A 82 12.08 17.43 21.76
C GLY A 82 11.81 15.93 21.71
N VAL A 83 11.54 15.41 20.50
CA VAL A 83 11.39 13.98 20.21
C VAL A 83 12.65 13.51 19.49
N GLU A 84 13.23 12.43 20.00
CA GLU A 84 14.46 11.85 19.44
C GLU A 84 14.14 11.05 18.16
N VAL A 85 14.83 11.40 17.07
CA VAL A 85 14.83 10.61 15.84
C VAL A 85 16.07 9.72 15.85
N ILE A 86 15.87 8.43 16.08
CA ILE A 86 16.96 7.46 16.26
C ILE A 86 17.55 6.95 14.95
N GLY A 87 16.97 7.30 13.82
CA GLY A 87 17.53 7.00 12.50
C GLY A 87 16.49 7.00 11.40
N ILE A 88 16.96 6.66 10.19
CA ILE A 88 16.13 6.62 8.99
C ILE A 88 16.25 5.28 8.29
N VAL A 89 15.17 4.86 7.61
CA VAL A 89 15.16 3.69 6.73
C VAL A 89 14.62 4.12 5.38
N LEU A 90 15.28 3.76 4.29
CA LEU A 90 14.71 3.92 2.95
C LEU A 90 13.87 2.72 2.56
N ASN A 91 12.73 2.97 1.94
CA ASN A 91 11.84 1.94 1.45
C ASN A 91 11.64 2.06 -0.06
N LYS A 92 11.50 0.90 -0.74
CA LYS A 92 11.23 0.79 -2.18
C LYS A 92 12.32 1.44 -3.05
N VAL A 93 13.59 1.26 -2.70
CA VAL A 93 14.71 1.71 -3.55
C VAL A 93 14.72 0.94 -4.87
N ILE A 94 14.88 1.62 -6.00
CA ILE A 94 14.94 0.97 -7.31
C ILE A 94 16.15 0.00 -7.34
N PRO A 95 15.96 -1.31 -7.60
CA PRO A 95 17.03 -2.31 -7.46
C PRO A 95 18.31 -1.98 -8.23
N ARG A 96 18.19 -1.53 -9.49
CA ARG A 96 19.33 -1.13 -10.33
C ARG A 96 20.12 0.09 -9.83
N LYS A 97 19.57 0.87 -8.89
CA LYS A 97 20.19 2.06 -8.28
C LYS A 97 20.47 1.88 -6.79
N PHE A 98 20.35 0.65 -6.28
CA PHE A 98 20.30 0.39 -4.85
C PHE A 98 21.54 0.90 -4.12
N ASP A 99 22.72 0.48 -4.57
CA ASP A 99 24.00 0.84 -3.93
C ASP A 99 24.31 2.34 -4.04
N GLU A 100 24.04 2.93 -5.21
CA GLU A 100 24.19 4.36 -5.46
C GLU A 100 23.33 5.18 -4.48
N VAL A 101 22.03 4.85 -4.41
CA VAL A 101 21.08 5.53 -3.52
C VAL A 101 21.50 5.37 -2.06
N LYS A 102 21.82 4.14 -1.63
CA LYS A 102 22.26 3.87 -0.26
C LYS A 102 23.50 4.70 0.09
N HIS A 103 24.49 4.76 -0.79
CA HIS A 103 25.72 5.52 -0.59
C HIS A 103 25.47 7.03 -0.41
N TYR A 104 24.71 7.65 -1.32
CA TYR A 104 24.47 9.09 -1.24
C TYR A 104 23.52 9.49 -0.12
N VAL A 105 22.51 8.66 0.19
CA VAL A 105 21.62 8.94 1.33
C VAL A 105 22.34 8.77 2.65
N GLN A 106 23.28 7.83 2.78
CA GLN A 106 24.13 7.75 3.99
C GLN A 106 24.89 9.06 4.24
N LYS A 107 25.46 9.65 3.18
CA LYS A 107 26.14 10.96 3.27
C LYS A 107 25.16 12.08 3.61
N GLY A 108 24.00 12.11 2.94
CA GLY A 108 22.94 13.09 3.20
C GLY A 108 22.42 13.03 4.65
N ALA A 109 22.16 11.82 5.15
CA ALA A 109 21.76 11.56 6.53
C ALA A 109 22.75 12.16 7.53
N THR A 110 24.05 11.95 7.29
CA THR A 110 25.12 12.49 8.14
C THR A 110 25.11 14.02 8.16
N ILE A 111 24.92 14.66 7.00
CA ILE A 111 24.85 16.12 6.87
C ILE A 111 23.68 16.70 7.68
N ILE A 112 22.52 16.03 7.65
CA ILE A 112 21.32 16.48 8.37
C ILE A 112 21.27 15.97 9.83
N GLY A 113 22.35 15.38 10.34
CA GLY A 113 22.47 15.01 11.75
C GLY A 113 21.74 13.70 12.13
N THR A 114 21.55 12.77 11.18
CA THR A 114 20.99 11.44 11.45
C THR A 114 21.82 10.33 10.81
N SER A 115 21.35 9.09 10.90
CA SER A 115 22.00 7.94 10.27
C SER A 115 21.01 7.04 9.55
N LEU A 116 21.44 6.52 8.42
CA LEU A 116 20.72 5.49 7.68
C LEU A 116 20.91 4.13 8.36
N LEU A 117 19.83 3.58 8.90
CA LEU A 117 19.79 2.24 9.52
C LEU A 117 19.61 1.14 8.46
N GLY A 118 19.12 1.48 7.27
CA GLY A 118 18.89 0.50 6.22
C GLY A 118 18.18 1.06 5.01
N ALA A 119 18.20 0.30 3.93
CA ALA A 119 17.50 0.64 2.70
C ALA A 119 16.93 -0.63 2.08
N THR A 120 15.62 -0.72 1.86
CA THR A 120 15.00 -1.92 1.27
C THR A 120 14.74 -1.72 -0.22
N PRO A 121 15.07 -2.70 -1.08
CA PRO A 121 14.80 -2.60 -2.51
C PRO A 121 13.29 -2.73 -2.78
N HIS A 122 12.84 -2.17 -3.90
CA HIS A 122 11.49 -2.36 -4.39
C HIS A 122 11.29 -3.81 -4.84
N VAL A 123 10.31 -4.48 -4.24
CA VAL A 123 9.95 -5.86 -4.56
C VAL A 123 8.51 -5.88 -5.10
N PRO A 124 8.30 -6.07 -6.41
CA PRO A 124 6.96 -6.04 -7.02
C PRO A 124 5.96 -7.01 -6.38
N ALA A 125 6.42 -8.18 -5.93
CA ALA A 125 5.55 -9.16 -5.30
C ALA A 125 4.87 -8.65 -4.01
N LEU A 126 5.46 -7.68 -3.32
CA LEU A 126 4.87 -7.06 -2.14
C LEU A 126 3.80 -6.02 -2.49
N THR A 127 3.71 -5.58 -3.75
CA THR A 127 2.71 -4.60 -4.21
C THR A 127 1.50 -5.24 -4.89
N PHE A 128 1.55 -6.54 -5.18
CA PHE A 128 0.42 -7.26 -5.75
C PHE A 128 -0.74 -7.34 -4.76
N TYR A 129 -1.96 -7.40 -5.27
CA TYR A 129 -3.18 -7.41 -4.46
C TYR A 129 -4.13 -8.49 -4.94
N ARG A 130 -5.14 -8.82 -4.14
CA ARG A 130 -6.15 -9.83 -4.49
C ARG A 130 -7.46 -9.19 -4.91
N MET A 131 -8.27 -9.92 -5.67
CA MET A 131 -9.60 -9.45 -6.09
C MET A 131 -10.52 -9.13 -4.91
N GLU A 132 -10.44 -9.87 -3.82
CA GLU A 132 -11.15 -9.57 -2.56
C GLU A 132 -10.81 -8.18 -2.02
N GLN A 133 -9.54 -7.78 -2.08
CA GLN A 133 -9.09 -6.49 -1.55
C GLN A 133 -9.68 -5.34 -2.38
N ILE A 134 -9.77 -5.52 -3.69
CA ILE A 134 -10.40 -4.54 -4.59
C ILE A 134 -11.89 -4.41 -4.28
N ALA A 135 -12.58 -5.53 -4.14
CA ALA A 135 -14.01 -5.55 -3.87
C ALA A 135 -14.35 -4.86 -2.54
N GLU A 136 -13.59 -5.14 -1.49
CA GLU A 136 -13.78 -4.53 -0.18
C GLU A 136 -13.43 -3.04 -0.16
N GLU A 137 -12.28 -2.66 -0.72
CA GLU A 137 -11.78 -1.28 -0.68
C GLU A 137 -12.69 -0.31 -1.46
N PHE A 138 -13.22 -0.75 -2.60
CA PHE A 138 -14.11 0.07 -3.41
C PHE A 138 -15.59 -0.20 -3.16
N GLY A 139 -15.94 -1.16 -2.31
CA GLY A 139 -17.33 -1.55 -2.06
C GLY A 139 -18.03 -2.07 -3.32
N TYR A 140 -17.32 -2.79 -4.18
CA TYR A 140 -17.88 -3.32 -5.43
C TYR A 140 -18.59 -4.64 -5.21
N ASP A 141 -19.73 -4.79 -5.90
CA ASP A 141 -20.49 -6.03 -5.89
C ASP A 141 -19.83 -7.10 -6.76
N VAL A 142 -19.84 -8.33 -6.24
CA VAL A 142 -19.33 -9.52 -6.95
C VAL A 142 -20.47 -10.13 -7.76
N VAL A 143 -20.36 -10.08 -9.09
CA VAL A 143 -21.36 -10.64 -10.01
C VAL A 143 -21.27 -12.16 -10.07
N VAL A 144 -20.07 -12.69 -10.25
CA VAL A 144 -19.76 -14.13 -10.29
C VAL A 144 -18.35 -14.39 -9.76
N GLY A 145 -18.06 -15.66 -9.45
CA GLY A 145 -16.71 -16.11 -9.14
C GLY A 145 -16.23 -15.68 -7.76
N LYS A 146 -17.12 -15.67 -6.75
CA LYS A 146 -16.80 -15.30 -5.37
C LYS A 146 -15.71 -16.19 -4.77
N GLU A 147 -15.68 -17.44 -5.22
CA GLU A 147 -14.74 -18.51 -4.85
C GLU A 147 -13.32 -18.17 -5.31
N TYR A 148 -13.18 -17.32 -6.33
CA TYR A 148 -11.92 -16.95 -6.98
C TYR A 148 -11.43 -15.55 -6.58
N LEU A 149 -12.04 -14.91 -5.57
CA LEU A 149 -11.61 -13.58 -5.11
C LEU A 149 -10.19 -13.56 -4.52
N HIS A 150 -9.65 -14.74 -4.18
CA HIS A 150 -8.28 -14.88 -3.72
C HIS A 150 -7.24 -14.75 -4.86
N ASN A 151 -7.67 -14.68 -6.13
CA ASN A 151 -6.79 -14.52 -7.29
C ASN A 151 -5.88 -13.29 -7.12
N PRO A 152 -4.55 -13.44 -7.28
CA PRO A 152 -3.64 -12.30 -7.26
C PRO A 152 -3.73 -11.50 -8.56
N ILE A 153 -3.56 -10.19 -8.42
CA ILE A 153 -3.47 -9.21 -9.49
C ILE A 153 -2.05 -8.66 -9.51
N ARG A 154 -1.40 -8.84 -10.66
CA ARG A 154 -0.02 -8.39 -10.95
C ARG A 154 0.01 -7.30 -12.01
N HIS A 155 -1.02 -7.25 -12.84
CA HIS A 155 -1.15 -6.33 -13.97
C HIS A 155 -2.57 -5.80 -14.03
N THR A 156 -2.73 -4.57 -14.53
CA THR A 156 -4.05 -3.96 -14.75
C THR A 156 -4.11 -3.45 -16.18
N VAL A 157 -5.20 -3.76 -16.88
CA VAL A 157 -5.43 -3.37 -18.27
C VAL A 157 -6.82 -2.80 -18.40
N VAL A 158 -6.92 -1.63 -19.05
CA VAL A 158 -8.20 -1.06 -19.47
C VAL A 158 -8.49 -1.50 -20.90
N LEU A 159 -9.50 -2.35 -21.10
CA LEU A 159 -9.93 -2.82 -22.42
C LEU A 159 -11.03 -1.92 -23.00
N ALA A 160 -10.63 -0.77 -23.52
CA ALA A 160 -11.52 0.14 -24.25
C ALA A 160 -11.40 0.03 -25.79
N MET A 161 -10.28 -0.50 -26.29
CA MET A 161 -10.03 -0.66 -27.74
C MET A 161 -10.77 -1.87 -28.34
N ARG A 162 -10.55 -2.14 -29.64
CA ARG A 162 -11.04 -3.36 -30.30
C ARG A 162 -10.36 -4.62 -29.71
N PRO A 163 -11.08 -5.75 -29.57
CA PRO A 163 -10.56 -6.98 -28.95
C PRO A 163 -9.20 -7.43 -29.49
N GLU A 164 -9.05 -7.42 -30.82
CA GLU A 164 -7.85 -7.86 -31.56
C GLU A 164 -6.58 -7.14 -31.12
N HIS A 165 -6.71 -5.87 -30.74
CA HIS A 165 -5.57 -5.06 -30.27
C HIS A 165 -5.36 -5.15 -28.76
N GLY A 166 -6.43 -5.41 -28.00
CA GLY A 166 -6.42 -5.44 -26.55
C GLY A 166 -5.89 -6.75 -25.97
N VAL A 167 -6.13 -7.88 -26.63
CA VAL A 167 -5.85 -9.22 -26.09
C VAL A 167 -4.38 -9.43 -25.72
N LYS A 168 -3.44 -8.87 -26.50
CA LYS A 168 -1.99 -8.98 -26.28
C LYS A 168 -1.51 -8.39 -24.95
N TYR A 169 -2.31 -7.53 -24.32
CA TYR A 169 -2.00 -6.94 -23.02
C TYR A 169 -2.47 -7.80 -21.85
N ILE A 170 -3.37 -8.77 -22.09
CA ILE A 170 -3.89 -9.66 -21.05
C ILE A 170 -2.88 -10.78 -20.80
N ARG A 171 -2.27 -10.74 -19.62
CA ARG A 171 -1.31 -11.73 -19.12
C ARG A 171 -1.90 -12.52 -17.97
N GLU A 172 -1.19 -13.53 -17.49
CA GLU A 172 -1.50 -14.19 -16.22
C GLU A 172 -1.69 -13.16 -15.09
N ASN A 173 -2.66 -13.38 -14.20
CA ASN A 173 -2.93 -12.51 -13.05
C ASN A 173 -3.25 -11.04 -13.44
N THR A 174 -3.96 -10.83 -14.54
CA THR A 174 -4.36 -9.50 -15.02
C THR A 174 -5.75 -9.12 -14.52
N LEU A 175 -5.89 -7.92 -13.96
CA LEU A 175 -7.16 -7.24 -13.76
C LEU A 175 -7.57 -6.54 -15.05
N VAL A 176 -8.70 -6.93 -15.62
CA VAL A 176 -9.26 -6.31 -16.81
C VAL A 176 -10.38 -5.37 -16.41
N ILE A 177 -10.25 -4.08 -16.73
CA ILE A 177 -11.28 -3.07 -16.56
C ILE A 177 -11.94 -2.82 -17.92
N VAL A 178 -13.25 -3.02 -18.02
CA VAL A 178 -13.97 -2.96 -19.29
C VAL A 178 -15.39 -2.38 -19.11
N PRO A 179 -15.87 -1.51 -20.00
CA PRO A 179 -17.27 -1.08 -20.00
C PRO A 179 -18.23 -2.26 -20.11
N CYS A 180 -19.33 -2.23 -19.36
CA CYS A 180 -20.28 -3.35 -19.28
C CYS A 180 -21.00 -3.66 -20.61
N ASP A 181 -21.10 -2.70 -21.51
CA ASP A 181 -21.75 -2.80 -22.82
C ASP A 181 -20.81 -3.43 -23.89
N ARG A 182 -19.51 -3.49 -23.63
CA ARG A 182 -18.49 -4.09 -24.51
C ARG A 182 -18.42 -5.61 -24.37
N THR A 183 -19.51 -6.26 -24.75
CA THR A 183 -19.65 -7.73 -24.69
C THR A 183 -18.55 -8.48 -25.46
N ASP A 184 -18.06 -7.91 -26.56
CA ASP A 184 -16.93 -8.39 -27.34
C ASP A 184 -15.63 -8.42 -26.51
N ASN A 185 -15.30 -7.32 -25.83
CA ASN A 185 -14.14 -7.22 -24.96
C ASN A 185 -14.28 -8.11 -23.71
N ILE A 186 -15.49 -8.23 -23.15
CA ILE A 186 -15.75 -9.11 -22.01
C ILE A 186 -15.48 -10.57 -22.39
N ARG A 187 -15.96 -11.01 -23.56
CA ARG A 187 -15.75 -12.39 -24.05
C ARG A 187 -14.28 -12.71 -24.26
N ILE A 188 -13.52 -11.83 -24.94
CA ILE A 188 -12.10 -12.07 -25.16
C ILE A 188 -11.33 -12.07 -23.83
N ALA A 189 -11.69 -11.19 -22.89
CA ALA A 189 -11.06 -11.14 -21.58
C ALA A 189 -11.26 -12.42 -20.80
N VAL A 190 -12.52 -12.90 -20.71
CA VAL A 190 -12.84 -14.17 -20.08
C VAL A 190 -12.09 -15.32 -20.74
N SER A 191 -12.19 -15.46 -22.06
CA SER A 191 -11.52 -16.54 -22.80
C SER A 191 -10.00 -16.54 -22.58
N THR A 192 -9.38 -15.36 -22.63
CA THR A 192 -7.93 -15.23 -22.48
C THR A 192 -7.46 -15.53 -21.07
N LEU A 193 -8.17 -15.02 -20.05
CA LEU A 193 -7.84 -15.28 -18.65
C LEU A 193 -8.02 -16.76 -18.29
N LYS A 194 -9.04 -17.44 -18.86
CA LYS A 194 -9.27 -18.88 -18.65
C LYS A 194 -8.18 -19.77 -19.21
N ASN A 195 -7.44 -19.32 -20.21
CA ASN A 195 -6.36 -20.10 -20.81
C ASN A 195 -5.11 -20.18 -19.92
N TYR A 196 -5.04 -19.39 -18.85
CA TYR A 196 -3.97 -19.52 -17.85
C TYR A 196 -4.35 -20.58 -16.80
N SER A 197 -3.38 -21.42 -16.44
CA SER A 197 -3.61 -22.66 -15.69
C SER A 197 -3.61 -22.52 -14.16
N ASN A 198 -3.12 -21.41 -13.59
CA ASN A 198 -2.77 -21.35 -12.15
C ASN A 198 -3.24 -20.10 -11.36
N SER A 199 -4.02 -19.17 -11.93
CA SER A 199 -4.79 -18.10 -11.25
C SER A 199 -5.13 -17.00 -12.25
N ASN A 200 -6.42 -16.67 -12.36
CA ASN A 200 -6.96 -16.10 -13.60
C ASN A 200 -7.37 -14.63 -13.44
N GLY A 201 -6.58 -13.86 -12.67
CA GLY A 201 -6.80 -12.43 -12.47
C GLY A 201 -8.24 -12.11 -12.07
N GLY A 202 -8.82 -11.10 -12.71
CA GLY A 202 -10.24 -10.76 -12.53
C GLY A 202 -10.71 -9.68 -13.49
N ILE A 203 -12.02 -9.42 -13.47
CA ILE A 203 -12.64 -8.41 -14.34
C ILE A 203 -13.43 -7.40 -13.49
N ILE A 204 -13.33 -6.12 -13.84
CA ILE A 204 -14.23 -5.06 -13.35
C ILE A 204 -15.03 -4.53 -14.53
N LEU A 205 -16.35 -4.63 -14.43
CA LEU A 205 -17.30 -4.05 -15.38
C LEU A 205 -17.69 -2.65 -14.92
N THR A 206 -17.43 -1.66 -15.75
CA THR A 206 -17.65 -0.24 -15.42
C THR A 206 -18.91 0.28 -16.09
N GLY A 207 -19.49 1.37 -15.54
CA GLY A 207 -20.69 2.01 -16.07
C GLY A 207 -21.99 1.25 -15.83
N CYS A 208 -22.01 0.27 -14.91
CA CYS A 208 -23.23 -0.45 -14.54
C CYS A 208 -23.26 -0.83 -13.06
N ALA A 209 -24.47 -0.80 -12.48
CA ALA A 209 -24.70 -1.34 -11.14
C ALA A 209 -24.91 -2.86 -11.15
N THR A 210 -25.33 -3.43 -12.29
CA THR A 210 -25.51 -4.87 -12.46
C THR A 210 -25.41 -5.24 -13.93
N VAL A 211 -25.22 -6.52 -14.21
CA VAL A 211 -25.33 -7.11 -15.55
C VAL A 211 -26.68 -7.80 -15.75
N ASP A 212 -27.12 -7.89 -17.00
CA ASP A 212 -28.33 -8.62 -17.37
C ASP A 212 -28.17 -10.15 -17.21
N ARG A 213 -29.27 -10.90 -17.39
CA ARG A 213 -29.27 -12.36 -17.25
C ARG A 213 -28.39 -13.05 -18.29
N LYS A 214 -28.31 -12.54 -19.52
CA LYS A 214 -27.54 -13.15 -20.61
C LYS A 214 -26.05 -13.04 -20.33
N MET A 215 -25.58 -11.84 -19.98
CA MET A 215 -24.22 -11.56 -19.57
C MET A 215 -23.85 -12.36 -18.32
N ARG A 216 -24.71 -12.38 -17.30
CA ARG A 216 -24.47 -13.20 -16.10
C ARG A 216 -24.29 -14.68 -16.44
N THR A 217 -25.08 -15.21 -17.38
CA THR A 217 -24.95 -16.61 -17.83
C THR A 217 -23.65 -16.85 -18.58
N LEU A 218 -23.21 -15.89 -19.41
CA LEU A 218 -21.94 -15.95 -20.12
C LEU A 218 -20.73 -15.96 -19.16
N LEU A 219 -20.81 -15.16 -18.09
CA LEU A 219 -19.76 -15.05 -17.09
C LEU A 219 -19.73 -16.27 -16.14
N ARG A 220 -20.87 -16.94 -15.94
CA ARG A 220 -20.91 -18.19 -15.16
C ARG A 220 -20.10 -19.28 -15.85
N GLY A 221 -19.36 -20.06 -15.06
CA GLY A 221 -18.46 -21.11 -15.57
C GLY A 221 -17.15 -20.58 -16.14
N SER A 222 -16.81 -19.30 -15.90
CA SER A 222 -15.53 -18.72 -16.31
C SER A 222 -14.40 -18.93 -15.31
N ASP A 223 -14.70 -19.35 -14.07
CA ASP A 223 -13.75 -19.42 -12.96
C ASP A 223 -12.96 -18.12 -12.72
N ILE A 224 -13.53 -16.99 -13.15
CA ILE A 224 -12.95 -15.65 -13.04
C ILE A 224 -13.88 -14.79 -12.17
N PRO A 225 -13.35 -14.12 -11.15
CA PRO A 225 -14.14 -13.18 -10.35
C PRO A 225 -14.47 -11.95 -11.19
N VAL A 226 -15.74 -11.55 -11.21
CA VAL A 226 -16.20 -10.36 -11.93
C VAL A 226 -16.89 -9.41 -10.96
N LEU A 227 -16.37 -8.18 -10.88
CA LEU A 227 -16.93 -7.08 -10.09
C LEU A 227 -17.69 -6.11 -11.00
N VAL A 228 -18.65 -5.38 -10.44
CA VAL A 228 -19.34 -4.27 -11.13
C VAL A 228 -19.17 -2.96 -10.38
N SER A 229 -19.09 -1.87 -11.15
CA SER A 229 -19.04 -0.51 -10.65
C SER A 229 -19.92 0.39 -11.51
N PRO A 230 -20.81 1.20 -10.90
CA PRO A 230 -21.63 2.16 -11.65
C PRO A 230 -20.79 3.31 -12.23
N GLU A 231 -19.56 3.49 -11.77
CA GLU A 231 -18.67 4.55 -12.24
C GLU A 231 -18.03 4.23 -13.58
N ASP A 232 -17.66 5.29 -14.30
CA ASP A 232 -16.99 5.19 -15.58
C ASP A 232 -15.57 4.61 -15.47
N THR A 233 -15.05 4.16 -16.61
CA THR A 233 -13.75 3.50 -16.73
C THR A 233 -12.59 4.37 -16.24
N PHE A 234 -12.64 5.68 -16.48
CA PHE A 234 -11.57 6.59 -16.07
C PHE A 234 -11.50 6.69 -14.55
N LYS A 235 -12.63 6.90 -13.87
CA LYS A 235 -12.70 6.94 -12.41
C LYS A 235 -12.21 5.65 -11.76
N VAL A 236 -12.67 4.50 -12.25
CA VAL A 236 -12.23 3.18 -11.76
C VAL A 236 -10.72 3.01 -11.95
N SER A 237 -10.21 3.26 -13.16
CA SER A 237 -8.77 3.12 -13.44
C SER A 237 -7.89 4.09 -12.63
N SER A 238 -8.34 5.33 -12.42
CA SER A 238 -7.62 6.33 -11.63
C SER A 238 -7.50 5.91 -10.16
N ARG A 239 -8.60 5.42 -9.56
CA ARG A 239 -8.56 4.89 -8.20
C ARG A 239 -7.61 3.70 -8.05
N MET A 240 -7.58 2.81 -9.04
CA MET A 240 -6.63 1.67 -9.04
C MET A 240 -5.17 2.13 -9.02
N VAL A 241 -4.83 3.21 -9.71
CA VAL A 241 -3.44 3.75 -9.76
C VAL A 241 -3.02 4.31 -8.40
N HIS A 242 -3.94 4.96 -7.70
CA HIS A 242 -3.67 5.58 -6.39
C HIS A 242 -3.86 4.63 -5.22
N LEU A 243 -4.25 3.37 -5.47
CA LEU A 243 -4.57 2.47 -4.38
C LEU A 243 -3.32 1.88 -3.74
N GLU A 244 -3.08 2.26 -2.49
CA GLU A 244 -2.02 1.70 -1.66
C GLU A 244 -2.54 0.46 -0.92
N PHE A 245 -2.40 -0.70 -1.54
CA PHE A 245 -2.80 -1.95 -0.90
C PHE A 245 -1.93 -2.27 0.31
N LYS A 246 -2.60 -2.41 1.45
CA LYS A 246 -1.98 -2.86 2.70
C LYS A 246 -1.84 -4.37 2.72
N ILE A 247 -0.69 -4.85 3.20
CA ILE A 247 -0.46 -6.28 3.48
C ILE A 247 -1.38 -6.67 4.63
N ARG A 248 -2.19 -7.71 4.44
CA ARG A 248 -3.12 -8.22 5.46
C ARG A 248 -2.45 -9.29 6.32
N ALA A 249 -3.00 -9.55 7.51
CA ALA A 249 -2.52 -10.63 8.37
C ALA A 249 -2.61 -12.02 7.72
N SER A 250 -3.49 -12.18 6.73
CA SER A 250 -3.63 -13.40 5.93
C SER A 250 -2.57 -13.58 4.84
N ASP A 251 -1.82 -12.53 4.48
CA ASP A 251 -0.82 -12.55 3.39
C ASP A 251 0.52 -13.19 3.84
N ARG A 252 0.48 -14.44 4.30
CA ARG A 252 1.64 -15.14 4.90
C ARG A 252 2.90 -15.08 4.02
N GLU A 253 2.79 -15.34 2.73
CA GLU A 253 3.92 -15.31 1.79
C GLU A 253 4.56 -13.90 1.71
N LYS A 254 3.76 -12.84 1.66
CA LYS A 254 4.27 -11.46 1.64
C LYS A 254 4.91 -11.10 2.97
N ILE A 255 4.31 -11.53 4.08
CA ILE A 255 4.85 -11.30 5.42
C ILE A 255 6.23 -11.96 5.55
N ASP A 256 6.37 -13.23 5.16
CA ASP A 256 7.66 -13.95 5.22
C ASP A 256 8.71 -13.28 4.33
N ARG A 257 8.31 -12.86 3.13
CA ARG A 257 9.20 -12.13 2.23
C ARG A 257 9.60 -10.76 2.78
N LEU A 258 8.69 -10.04 3.43
CA LEU A 258 8.98 -8.77 4.09
C LEU A 258 9.95 -8.96 5.26
N ARG A 259 9.76 -10.00 6.08
CA ARG A 259 10.67 -10.33 7.18
C ARG A 259 12.09 -10.58 6.68
N LYS A 260 12.22 -11.38 5.61
CA LYS A 260 13.52 -11.61 4.95
C LYS A 260 14.12 -10.31 4.42
N LEU A 261 13.32 -9.51 3.72
CA LEU A 261 13.77 -8.24 3.13
C LEU A 261 14.31 -7.28 4.20
N VAL A 262 13.60 -7.12 5.31
CA VAL A 262 14.01 -6.26 6.43
C VAL A 262 15.27 -6.83 7.09
N GLY A 263 15.31 -8.14 7.38
CA GLY A 263 16.47 -8.76 8.01
C GLY A 263 17.76 -8.70 7.17
N GLU A 264 17.66 -8.67 5.85
CA GLU A 264 18.82 -8.55 4.95
C GLU A 264 19.31 -7.11 4.76
N HIS A 265 18.44 -6.11 4.92
CA HIS A 265 18.70 -4.76 4.42
C HIS A 265 18.57 -3.64 5.47
N VAL A 266 18.12 -3.97 6.68
CA VAL A 266 17.97 -3.04 7.80
C VAL A 266 18.73 -3.58 9.00
N ASP A 267 19.54 -2.72 9.61
CA ASP A 267 20.24 -3.01 10.85
C ASP A 267 19.25 -2.94 12.03
N VAL A 268 18.53 -4.04 12.23
CA VAL A 268 17.53 -4.17 13.30
C VAL A 268 18.19 -4.17 14.67
N ASP A 269 19.39 -4.74 14.79
CA ASP A 269 20.12 -4.79 16.06
C ASP A 269 20.51 -3.38 16.51
N GLU A 270 21.06 -2.56 15.60
CA GLU A 270 21.34 -1.15 15.87
C GLU A 270 20.07 -0.35 16.19
N LEU A 271 18.96 -0.60 15.48
CA LEU A 271 17.68 0.03 15.77
C LEU A 271 17.22 -0.29 17.20
N VAL A 272 17.30 -1.56 17.61
CA VAL A 272 16.91 -2.00 18.97
C VAL A 272 17.84 -1.42 20.03
N ASN A 273 19.16 -1.38 19.77
CA ASN A 273 20.12 -0.77 20.69
C ASN A 273 19.81 0.70 20.95
N ARG A 274 19.39 1.45 19.92
CA ARG A 274 18.99 2.86 20.05
C ARG A 274 17.65 3.06 20.73
N LEU A 275 16.84 2.02 20.90
CA LEU A 275 15.58 2.12 21.64
C LEU A 275 15.77 2.04 23.17
N GLN A 276 16.87 1.41 23.61
CA GLN A 276 17.26 1.35 25.02
C GLN A 276 17.69 2.73 25.55
#